data_AF-A0A2D2Q2T2-F1
#
_entry.id   AF-A0A2D2Q2T2-F1
#
_cell.length_a   1.000
_cell.length_b   1.000
_cell.length_c   1.000
_cell.angle_alpha   90.00
_cell.angle_beta   90.00
_cell.angle_gamma   90.00
#
_symmetry.space_group_name_H-M   'P 1'
#
loop_
_entity.id
_entity.type
_entity.pdbx_description
1 polymer ?
#
loop_
_entity_poly.entity_id
_entity_poly.type
_entity_poly.pdbx_seq_one_letter_code
_entity_poly.pdbx_strand_id
1 'polypeptide(L)'
;MNCSNKAYKFRIYPNQEQEQCFAHHFGCVRFVYNRMLALFKETRQFKKNQYKVMLPDLKRQFAWLKYPNSQSLQSAVDNLYPSAARLHHL
;
A
#
# COMPACT_ATOMS: atom_id res chain seq x y z
N MET A 1 -6.67 25.65 -27.70
CA MET A 1 -6.15 24.32 -28.08
C MET A 1 -6.86 23.27 -27.24
N ASN A 2 -7.72 22.44 -27.83
CA ASN A 2 -8.36 21.31 -27.14
C ASN A 2 -7.43 20.09 -27.22
N CYS A 3 -6.67 19.81 -26.16
CA CYS A 3 -5.90 18.58 -26.06
C CYS A 3 -6.86 17.39 -25.86
N SER A 4 -7.04 16.58 -26.90
CA SER A 4 -7.70 15.28 -26.78
C SER A 4 -6.83 14.32 -25.96
N ASN A 5 -7.29 13.96 -24.76
CA ASN A 5 -6.65 12.95 -23.95
C ASN A 5 -6.82 11.57 -24.61
N LYS A 6 -5.71 10.95 -25.03
CA LYS A 6 -5.69 9.57 -25.52
C LYS A 6 -5.52 8.63 -24.34
N ALA A 7 -6.43 7.68 -24.15
CA ALA A 7 -6.31 6.62 -23.17
C ALA A 7 -5.96 5.30 -23.86
N TYR A 8 -5.04 4.54 -23.29
CA TYR A 8 -4.64 3.23 -23.79
C TYR A 8 -5.04 2.15 -22.78
N LYS A 9 -5.61 1.05 -23.28
CA LYS A 9 -6.00 -0.11 -22.47
C LYS A 9 -5.04 -1.25 -22.76
N PHE A 10 -4.31 -1.68 -21.74
CA PHE A 10 -3.40 -2.81 -21.83
C PHE A 10 -3.90 -3.98 -20.99
N ARG A 11 -3.56 -5.20 -21.42
CA ARG A 11 -3.73 -6.42 -20.63
C ARG A 11 -2.37 -7.09 -20.51
N ILE A 12 -2.04 -7.50 -19.29
CA ILE A 12 -0.81 -8.24 -18.99
C ILE A 12 -1.18 -9.72 -18.90
N TYR A 13 -0.37 -10.59 -19.50
CA TYR A 13 -0.48 -12.04 -19.41
C TYR A 13 0.76 -12.58 -18.69
N PRO A 14 0.75 -12.59 -17.36
CA PRO A 14 1.90 -13.04 -16.59
C PRO A 14 2.13 -14.54 -16.74
N ASN A 15 3.39 -14.95 -16.65
CA ASN A 15 3.73 -16.36 -16.45
C ASN A 15 3.61 -16.74 -14.96
N GLN A 16 3.77 -18.02 -14.64
CA GLN A 16 3.58 -18.53 -13.28
C GLN A 16 4.47 -17.84 -12.23
N GLU A 17 5.73 -17.55 -12.57
CA GLU A 17 6.66 -16.85 -11.68
C GLU A 17 6.20 -15.40 -11.42
N GLN A 18 5.75 -14.70 -12.45
CA GLN A 18 5.23 -13.34 -12.35
C GLN A 18 3.93 -13.28 -11.54
N GLU A 19 3.04 -14.25 -11.70
CA GLU A 19 1.82 -14.35 -10.88
C GLU A 19 2.15 -14.49 -9.40
N GLN A 20 3.13 -15.34 -9.07
CA GLN A 20 3.60 -15.51 -7.69
C GLN A 20 4.25 -14.23 -7.17
N CYS A 21 5.11 -13.58 -7.96
CA CYS A 21 5.71 -12.30 -7.63
C CYS A 21 4.65 -11.24 -7.32
N PHE A 22 3.62 -11.13 -8.16
CA PHE A 22 2.52 -10.20 -7.98
C PHE A 22 1.66 -10.52 -6.76
N ALA A 23 1.31 -11.78 -6.57
CA ALA A 23 0.55 -12.21 -5.40
C ALA A 23 1.29 -11.87 -4.11
N HIS A 24 2.60 -12.14 -4.05
CA HIS A 24 3.43 -11.80 -2.90
C HIS A 24 3.52 -10.28 -2.70
N HIS A 25 3.80 -9.52 -3.76
CA HIS A 25 3.92 -8.07 -3.71
C HIS A 25 2.61 -7.40 -3.24
N PHE A 26 1.49 -7.75 -3.86
CA PHE A 26 0.18 -7.21 -3.51
C PHE A 26 -0.27 -7.67 -2.11
N GLY A 27 0.04 -8.90 -1.73
CA GLY A 27 -0.19 -9.41 -0.38
C GLY A 27 0.53 -8.58 0.67
N CYS A 28 1.80 -8.25 0.44
CA CYS A 28 2.57 -7.39 1.34
C CYS A 28 2.00 -5.98 1.48
N VAL A 29 1.67 -5.34 0.36
CA VAL A 29 1.07 -4.00 0.34
C VAL A 29 -0.26 -3.99 1.07
N ARG A 30 -1.12 -4.99 0.82
CA ARG A 30 -2.42 -5.16 1.48
C ARG A 30 -2.28 -5.37 2.99
N PHE A 31 -1.33 -6.20 3.42
CA PHE A 31 -1.06 -6.43 4.84
C PHE A 31 -0.68 -5.14 5.56
N VAL A 32 0.28 -4.37 5.01
CA VAL A 32 0.70 -3.10 5.60
C VAL A 32 -0.46 -2.12 5.68
N TYR A 33 -1.24 -1.96 4.60
CA TYR A 33 -2.41 -1.10 4.59
C TYR A 33 -3.41 -1.49 5.70
N ASN A 34 -3.76 -2.78 5.79
CA ASN A 34 -4.72 -3.26 6.78
C ASN A 34 -4.21 -3.09 8.21
N ARG A 35 -2.92 -3.33 8.47
CA ARG A 35 -2.29 -3.13 9.79
C ARG A 35 -2.40 -1.66 10.22
N MET A 36 -2.08 -0.73 9.32
CA MET A 36 -2.14 0.71 9.62
C MET A 36 -3.59 1.21 9.71
N LEU A 37 -4.52 0.63 8.93
CA LEU A 37 -5.94 0.93 9.03
C LEU A 37 -6.51 0.48 10.38
N ALA A 38 -6.15 -0.70 10.87
CA ALA A 38 -6.55 -1.18 12.19
C ALA A 38 -6.06 -0.24 13.29
N LEU A 39 -4.77 0.12 13.27
CA LEU A 39 -4.19 1.07 14.22
C LEU A 39 -4.86 2.45 14.16
N PHE A 40 -5.21 2.92 12.96
CA PHE A 40 -5.97 4.15 12.80
C PHE A 40 -7.39 4.04 13.38
N LYS A 41 -8.09 2.91 13.20
CA LYS A 41 -9.43 2.71 13.78
C LYS A 41 -9.40 2.72 15.31
N GLU A 42 -8.36 2.15 15.91
CA GLU A 42 -8.15 2.12 17.36
C GLU A 42 -7.81 3.50 17.92
N THR A 43 -6.86 4.21 17.30
CA THR A 43 -6.35 5.48 17.81
C THR A 43 -7.14 6.71 17.37
N ARG A 44 -7.90 6.60 16.26
CA ARG A 44 -8.52 7.69 15.50
C ARG A 44 -7.57 8.82 15.10
N GLN A 45 -6.27 8.63 15.26
CA GLN A 45 -5.24 9.62 14.99
C GLN A 45 -4.40 9.15 13.81
N PHE A 46 -4.61 9.74 12.64
CA PHE A 46 -3.77 9.42 11.50
C PHE A 46 -2.44 10.17 11.59
N LYS A 47 -1.34 9.44 11.79
CA LYS A 47 0.02 9.99 11.87
C LYS A 47 0.92 9.38 10.81
N LYS A 48 0.82 9.89 9.58
CA LYS A 48 1.52 9.41 8.39
C LYS A 48 3.00 9.08 8.62
N ASN A 49 3.75 10.04 9.17
CA ASN A 49 5.19 9.89 9.37
C ASN A 49 5.49 8.82 10.42
N GLN A 50 4.67 8.71 11.47
CA GLN A 50 4.84 7.67 12.49
C GLN A 50 4.61 6.27 11.91
N TYR A 51 3.59 6.10 11.08
CA TYR A 51 3.32 4.81 10.43
C TYR A 51 4.45 4.39 9.47
N LYS A 52 5.08 5.35 8.79
CA LYS A 52 6.27 5.05 7.95
C LYS A 52 7.47 4.63 8.79
N VAL A 53 7.68 5.24 9.95
CA VAL A 53 8.77 4.88 10.90
C VAL A 53 8.58 3.47 11.48
N MET A 54 7.35 2.92 11.50
CA MET A 54 7.08 1.55 11.94
C MET A 54 7.45 0.48 10.89
N LEU A 55 7.62 0.85 9.62
CA LEU A 55 7.86 -0.12 8.54
C LEU A 55 9.17 -0.93 8.70
N PRO A 56 10.31 -0.34 9.12
CA PRO A 56 11.53 -1.11 9.39
C PRO A 56 11.31 -2.18 10.46
N ASP A 57 10.59 -1.88 11.54
CA ASP A 57 10.30 -2.84 12.60
C ASP A 57 9.38 -3.96 12.10
N LEU A 58 8.35 -3.61 11.33
CA LEU A 58 7.51 -4.61 10.66
C LEU A 58 8.33 -5.54 9.75
N LYS A 59 9.31 -5.01 9.00
CA LYS A 59 10.20 -5.82 8.16
C LYS A 59 11.14 -6.73 8.96
N ARG A 60 11.46 -6.37 10.20
CA ARG A 60 12.22 -7.26 11.11
C ARG A 60 11.33 -8.39 11.64
N GLN A 61 10.08 -8.08 11.99
CA GLN A 61 9.10 -9.07 12.48
C GLN A 61 8.66 -10.03 11.38
N PHE A 62 8.47 -9.53 10.16
CA PHE A 62 7.94 -10.30 9.03
C PHE A 62 8.95 -10.27 7.89
N ALA A 63 9.83 -11.28 7.82
CA ALA A 63 10.88 -11.35 6.81
C ALA A 63 10.37 -11.26 5.37
N TRP A 64 9.17 -11.78 5.11
CA TRP A 64 8.51 -11.74 3.79
C TRP A 64 8.13 -10.31 3.34
N LEU A 65 8.05 -9.33 4.24
CA LEU A 65 7.89 -7.90 3.89
C LEU A 65 9.16 -7.25 3.32
N LYS A 66 10.30 -7.95 3.32
CA LYS A 66 11.53 -7.46 2.69
C LYS A 66 11.53 -7.65 1.17
N TYR A 67 10.66 -8.53 0.65
CA TYR A 67 10.56 -8.86 -0.76
C TYR A 67 10.08 -7.69 -1.65
N PRO A 68 8.98 -6.97 -1.34
CA PRO A 68 8.54 -5.86 -2.18
C PRO A 68 9.46 -4.63 -2.03
N ASN A 69 9.46 -3.80 -3.06
CA ASN A 69 10.10 -2.48 -3.03
C ASN A 69 9.59 -1.68 -1.80
N SER A 70 10.51 -1.06 -1.06
CA SER A 70 10.21 -0.22 0.10
C SER A 70 9.25 0.92 -0.24
N GLN A 71 9.30 1.45 -1.46
CA GLN A 71 8.40 2.49 -1.95
C GLN A 71 6.95 1.99 -1.99
N SER A 72 6.69 0.75 -2.44
CA SER A 72 5.34 0.18 -2.48
C SER A 72 4.69 0.11 -1.09
N LEU A 73 5.47 -0.25 -0.06
CA LEU A 73 4.98 -0.29 1.31
C LEU A 73 4.74 1.12 1.88
N GLN A 74 5.60 2.08 1.55
CA GLN A 74 5.39 3.49 1.92
C GLN A 74 4.15 4.08 1.24
N SER A 75 3.92 3.74 -0.04
CA SER A 75 2.72 4.13 -0.79
C SER A 75 1.45 3.53 -0.17
N ALA A 76 1.51 2.33 0.41
CA ALA A 76 0.39 1.76 1.16
C ALA A 76 -0.02 2.67 2.33
N VAL A 77 0.96 3.20 3.07
CA VAL A 77 0.73 4.16 4.17
C VAL A 77 0.21 5.50 3.63
N ASP A 78 0.75 5.97 2.51
CA ASP A 78 0.31 7.22 1.89
C ASP A 78 -1.16 7.16 1.42
N ASN A 79 -1.57 6.04 0.82
CA ASN A 79 -2.93 5.80 0.35
C ASN A 79 -3.95 5.65 1.48
N LEU A 80 -3.48 5.39 2.70
CA LEU A 80 -4.34 5.38 3.88
C LEU A 80 -4.81 6.79 4.26
N TYR A 81 -4.02 7.84 4.00
CA TYR A 81 -4.38 9.21 4.39
C TYR A 81 -5.69 9.71 3.76
N PRO A 82 -5.88 9.65 2.41
CA PRO A 82 -7.14 10.04 1.81
C PRO A 82 -8.31 9.16 2.27
N SER A 83 -8.05 7.89 2.55
CA SER A 83 -9.07 6.93 3.00
C SER A 83 -9.52 7.22 4.42
N ALA A 84 -8.58 7.52 5.32
CA ALA A 84 -8.83 7.90 6.70
C ALA A 84 -9.54 9.25 6.81
N ALA A 85 -9.18 10.23 5.98
CA ALA A 85 -9.86 11.51 5.90
C ALA A 85 -11.34 11.34 5.51
N ARG A 86 -11.63 10.50 4.50
CA ARG A 86 -13.01 10.16 4.12
C ARG A 86 -13.81 9.50 5.25
N LEU A 87 -13.16 8.66 6.06
CA LEU A 87 -13.81 7.96 7.17
C LEU A 87 -14.04 8.85 8.41
N HIS A 88 -13.34 9.98 8.55
CA HIS A 88 -13.57 10.95 9.63
C HIS A 88 -14.77 11.88 9.35
N HIS A 89 -15.21 11.95 8.09
CA HIS A 89 -16.37 12.75 7.66
C HIS A 89 -17.67 11.93 7.59
N LEU A 90 -17.67 10.68 8.07
CA LEU A 90 -18.83 9.79 8.22
C LEU A 90 -19.01 9.47 9.70
#